data_AF-A0AAE0STC5-F1
#
_entry.id   AF-A0AAE0STC5-F1
#
_cell.length_a   1.000
_cell.length_b   1.000
_cell.length_c   1.000
_cell.angle_alpha   90.00
_cell.angle_beta   90.00
_cell.angle_gamma   90.00
#
_symmetry.space_group_name_H-M   'P 1'
#
loop_
_entity.id
_entity.type
_entity.pdbx_description
1 polymer ?
#
loop_
_entity_poly.entity_id
_entity_poly.type
_entity_poly.pdbx_seq_one_letter_code
_entity_poly.pdbx_strand_id
1 'polypeptide(L)'
;MGQGRGNMDWWDGTGAGSTRVRVAGAGKHGLVMDGTGVGKHGIVKDGTGVGVGKHGLVMDGTWVGKHGLVKDGTGAGKHGLVMDGTGEEKHGLDVDGTGAGKYGLVMDGTGAGKHGLDVNGTGRESME
;
A
#
# COMPACT_ATOMS: atom_id res chain seq x y z
N MET A 1 -19.44 20.51 22.61
CA MET A 1 -19.95 19.69 21.49
C MET A 1 -19.90 20.56 20.24
N GLY A 2 -19.14 20.17 19.22
CA GLY A 2 -19.04 20.93 17.97
C GLY A 2 -18.46 20.00 16.90
N GLN A 3 -19.35 19.33 16.16
CA GLN A 3 -19.00 18.41 15.09
C GLN A 3 -18.58 19.22 13.86
N GLY A 4 -17.28 19.25 13.53
CA GLY A 4 -16.79 19.75 12.25
C GLY A 4 -16.95 18.66 11.19
N ARG A 5 -17.95 18.80 10.32
CA ARG A 5 -18.18 17.94 9.16
C ARG A 5 -17.08 18.16 8.12
N GLY A 6 -16.30 17.12 7.81
CA GLY A 6 -15.36 17.11 6.70
C GLY A 6 -15.57 15.85 5.85
N ASN A 7 -16.50 15.93 4.90
CA ASN A 7 -16.65 15.00 3.78
C ASN A 7 -17.48 15.73 2.73
N MET A 8 -16.91 16.00 1.55
CA MET A 8 -17.62 16.59 0.42
C MET A 8 -17.85 15.50 -0.63
N ASP A 9 -19.11 15.22 -0.91
CA ASP A 9 -19.55 14.29 -1.95
C ASP A 9 -19.95 15.12 -3.19
N TRP A 10 -19.27 14.95 -4.32
CA TRP A 10 -19.70 15.50 -5.61
C TRP A 10 -20.37 14.40 -6.44
N TRP A 11 -21.49 14.75 -7.08
CA TRP A 11 -22.30 13.84 -7.91
C TRP A 11 -22.59 14.53 -9.25
N ASP A 12 -22.26 13.91 -10.38
CA ASP A 12 -22.74 14.26 -11.72
C ASP A 12 -23.23 13.02 -12.48
N GLY A 13 -24.49 12.62 -12.24
CA GLY A 13 -25.08 11.55 -13.04
C GLY A 13 -25.23 11.97 -14.51
N THR A 14 -24.66 11.21 -15.45
CA THR A 14 -25.36 10.38 -16.48
C THR A 14 -24.34 9.86 -17.52
N GLY A 15 -23.81 8.65 -17.32
CA GLY A 15 -22.97 7.96 -18.30
C GLY A 15 -22.65 6.54 -17.82
N ALA A 16 -22.66 5.54 -18.71
CA ALA A 16 -22.60 4.10 -18.40
C ALA A 16 -21.23 3.59 -17.85
N GLY A 17 -20.58 4.38 -17.00
CA GLY A 17 -19.27 4.09 -16.38
C GLY A 17 -18.98 4.93 -15.14
N SER A 18 -20.00 5.28 -14.34
CA SER A 18 -19.85 6.14 -13.14
C SER A 18 -18.98 5.49 -12.05
N THR A 19 -17.68 5.77 -12.07
CA THR A 19 -16.76 5.55 -10.95
C THR A 19 -17.09 6.55 -9.85
N ARG A 20 -17.48 6.07 -8.67
CA ARG A 20 -17.71 6.94 -7.50
C ARG A 20 -16.37 7.44 -6.95
N VAL A 21 -15.98 8.63 -7.39
CA VAL A 21 -14.87 9.43 -6.84
C VAL A 21 -15.22 9.91 -5.43
N ARG A 22 -14.44 9.54 -4.42
CA ARG A 22 -14.54 10.12 -3.07
C ARG A 22 -13.14 10.30 -2.50
N VAL A 23 -12.75 11.57 -2.42
CA VAL A 23 -11.39 11.99 -2.07
C VAL A 23 -11.34 12.59 -0.66
N ALA A 24 -10.28 12.20 0.05
CA ALA A 24 -9.62 12.81 1.21
C ALA A 24 -10.31 12.74 2.59
N GLY A 25 -10.06 11.64 3.30
CA GLY A 25 -10.12 11.62 4.77
C GLY A 25 -8.79 12.07 5.38
N ALA A 26 -8.64 13.37 5.71
CA ALA A 26 -7.62 13.81 6.67
C ALA A 26 -8.09 13.46 8.08
N GLY A 27 -7.56 12.38 8.66
CA GLY A 27 -8.08 11.86 9.92
C GLY A 27 -7.32 10.66 10.46
N LYS A 28 -7.86 10.04 11.52
CA LYS A 28 -7.29 8.79 12.03
C LYS A 28 -7.45 7.65 11.02
N HIS A 29 -8.50 7.66 10.20
CA HIS A 29 -8.82 6.61 9.22
C HIS A 29 -9.22 7.26 7.89
N GLY A 30 -8.79 6.70 6.76
CA GLY A 30 -9.16 7.15 5.41
C GLY A 30 -9.32 6.00 4.42
N LEU A 31 -10.18 6.16 3.42
CA LEU A 31 -10.28 5.29 2.25
C LEU A 31 -9.97 6.16 1.02
N VAL A 32 -9.09 5.67 0.15
CA VAL A 32 -8.69 6.33 -1.09
C VAL A 32 -9.06 5.38 -2.22
N MET A 33 -10.02 5.78 -3.05
CA MET A 33 -10.36 5.05 -4.27
C MET A 33 -9.58 5.68 -5.44
N ASP A 34 -9.60 7.01 -5.52
CA ASP A 34 -8.80 7.80 -6.44
C ASP A 34 -8.12 8.98 -5.71
N GLY A 35 -6.96 9.41 -6.20
CA GLY A 35 -6.23 10.56 -5.64
C GLY A 35 -5.38 10.24 -4.41
N THR A 36 -5.13 11.23 -3.56
CA THR A 36 -4.20 11.10 -2.42
C THR A 36 -4.94 11.24 -1.07
N GLY A 37 -4.58 10.39 -0.10
CA GLY A 37 -5.14 10.44 1.25
C GLY A 37 -4.08 10.30 2.32
N VAL A 38 -4.16 11.11 3.38
CA VAL A 38 -3.20 11.11 4.50
C VAL A 38 -3.94 10.85 5.81
N GLY A 39 -3.55 9.81 6.54
CA GLY A 39 -4.19 9.44 7.80
C GLY A 39 -3.36 8.48 8.64
N LYS A 40 -3.76 8.20 9.88
CA LYS A 40 -3.04 7.19 10.69
C LYS A 40 -3.26 5.78 10.14
N HIS A 41 -4.46 5.50 9.65
CA HIS A 41 -4.87 4.26 9.03
C HIS A 41 -5.47 4.57 7.67
N GLY A 42 -5.14 3.80 6.65
CA GLY A 42 -5.69 4.01 5.31
C GLY A 42 -5.95 2.73 4.57
N ILE A 43 -6.95 2.75 3.69
CA ILE A 43 -7.16 1.72 2.67
C ILE A 43 -7.06 2.43 1.32
N VAL A 44 -6.30 1.86 0.39
CA VAL A 44 -6.24 2.28 -1.01
C VAL A 44 -6.83 1.16 -1.84
N LYS A 45 -7.79 1.48 -2.71
CA LYS A 45 -8.46 0.49 -3.56
C LYS A 45 -8.66 1.04 -4.97
N ASP A 46 -8.19 0.30 -5.96
CA ASP A 46 -8.58 0.44 -7.37
C ASP A 46 -8.31 1.85 -7.93
N GLY A 47 -7.05 2.09 -8.34
CA GLY A 47 -6.66 3.31 -9.06
C GLY A 47 -5.25 3.81 -8.77
N THR A 48 -4.94 5.02 -9.27
CA THR A 48 -3.68 5.76 -8.99
C THR A 48 -3.61 6.32 -7.56
N GLY A 49 -4.38 5.72 -6.65
CA GLY A 49 -4.53 6.16 -5.28
C GLY A 49 -3.22 6.09 -4.51
N VAL A 50 -2.89 7.14 -3.75
CA VAL A 50 -1.73 7.15 -2.86
C VAL A 50 -2.17 7.41 -1.43
N GLY A 51 -1.99 6.42 -0.56
CA GLY A 51 -2.24 6.55 0.86
C GLY A 51 -0.96 6.75 1.66
N VAL A 52 -0.98 7.67 2.63
CA VAL A 52 0.16 7.91 3.54
C VAL A 52 -0.27 7.78 4.99
N GLY A 53 0.45 6.98 5.79
CA GLY A 53 0.06 6.78 7.18
C GLY A 53 0.91 5.87 8.05
N LYS A 54 0.36 5.47 9.21
CA LYS A 54 1.02 4.47 10.07
C LYS A 54 0.69 3.06 9.61
N HIS A 55 -0.56 2.78 9.24
CA HIS A 55 -1.02 1.45 8.83
C HIS A 55 -1.83 1.55 7.53
N GLY A 56 -1.49 0.75 6.54
CA GLY A 56 -2.14 0.76 5.23
C GLY A 56 -2.58 -0.62 4.77
N LEU A 57 -3.67 -0.66 4.02
CA LEU A 57 -4.02 -1.77 3.15
C LEU A 57 -4.18 -1.24 1.73
N VAL A 58 -3.51 -1.87 0.76
CA VAL A 58 -3.61 -1.52 -0.66
C VAL A 58 -4.11 -2.72 -1.43
N MET A 59 -5.09 -2.48 -2.29
CA MET A 59 -5.58 -3.41 -3.29
C MET A 59 -5.59 -2.63 -4.60
N ASP A 60 -4.53 -2.73 -5.39
CA ASP A 60 -4.27 -1.86 -6.55
C ASP A 60 -4.11 -0.36 -6.19
N GLY A 61 -2.85 0.08 -6.16
CA GLY A 61 -2.47 1.46 -5.80
C GLY A 61 -1.14 1.55 -5.06
N THR A 62 -0.91 2.67 -4.36
CA THR A 62 0.34 2.93 -3.64
C THR A 62 0.12 3.29 -2.16
N TRP A 63 0.95 2.74 -1.27
CA TRP A 63 0.99 3.13 0.15
C TRP A 63 2.38 3.44 0.65
N VAL A 64 2.49 4.51 1.45
CA VAL A 64 3.71 4.86 2.17
C VAL A 64 3.41 4.96 3.67
N GLY A 65 4.07 4.13 4.48
CA GLY A 65 3.81 4.16 5.91
C GLY A 65 4.75 3.37 6.80
N LYS A 66 4.33 3.13 8.04
CA LYS A 66 5.11 2.27 8.96
C LYS A 66 4.81 0.80 8.74
N HIS A 67 3.54 0.48 8.56
CA HIS A 67 3.03 -0.87 8.39
C HIS A 67 2.12 -0.91 7.16
N GLY A 68 2.28 -1.91 6.30
CA GLY A 68 1.52 -2.04 5.07
C GLY A 68 1.15 -3.49 4.76
N LEU A 69 -0.03 -3.68 4.18
CA LEU A 69 -0.35 -4.86 3.39
C LEU A 69 -0.66 -4.39 1.98
N VAL A 70 0.03 -4.93 0.98
CA VAL A 70 -0.13 -4.54 -0.42
C VAL A 70 -0.47 -5.77 -1.24
N LYS A 71 -1.52 -5.65 -2.04
CA LYS A 71 -1.87 -6.64 -3.06
C LYS A 71 -1.98 -5.93 -4.41
N ASP A 72 -1.31 -6.45 -5.42
CA ASP A 72 -1.36 -5.91 -6.79
C ASP A 72 -1.00 -4.42 -6.84
N GLY A 73 0.04 -4.01 -6.11
CA GLY A 73 0.32 -2.58 -5.92
C GLY A 73 1.71 -2.31 -5.39
N THR A 74 1.96 -1.07 -4.97
CA THR A 74 3.26 -0.63 -4.44
C THR A 74 3.17 -0.23 -2.96
N GLY A 75 4.09 -0.75 -2.14
CA GLY A 75 4.20 -0.43 -0.72
C GLY A 75 5.59 0.04 -0.34
N ALA A 76 5.69 1.04 0.53
CA ALA A 76 6.94 1.43 1.15
C ALA A 76 6.78 1.64 2.65
N GLY A 77 7.69 1.06 3.44
CA GLY A 77 7.61 1.19 4.89
C GLY A 77 8.67 0.50 5.75
N LYS A 78 8.31 0.32 7.02
CA LYS A 78 9.18 -0.40 7.98
C LYS A 78 8.84 -1.88 8.02
N HIS A 79 7.56 -2.21 7.97
CA HIS A 79 7.08 -3.58 8.04
C HIS A 79 5.95 -3.77 7.03
N GLY A 80 6.04 -4.80 6.21
CA GLY A 80 4.95 -5.06 5.30
C GLY A 80 4.92 -6.47 4.74
N LEU A 81 3.77 -6.75 4.17
CA LEU A 81 3.53 -7.94 3.38
C LEU A 81 3.05 -7.45 2.00
N VAL A 82 3.70 -7.95 0.96
CA VAL A 82 3.35 -7.66 -0.43
C VAL A 82 3.00 -8.97 -1.11
N MET A 83 1.88 -8.96 -1.82
CA MET A 83 1.40 -10.08 -2.62
C MET A 83 1.19 -9.60 -4.06
N ASP A 84 1.83 -10.25 -5.03
CA ASP A 84 1.68 -9.90 -6.45
C ASP A 84 1.95 -8.41 -6.71
N GLY A 85 2.97 -7.84 -6.07
CA GLY A 85 3.18 -6.40 -6.03
C GLY A 85 4.63 -6.01 -5.84
N THR A 86 4.89 -4.72 -5.61
CA THR A 86 6.24 -4.20 -5.31
C THR A 86 6.30 -3.62 -3.90
N GLY A 87 7.31 -4.03 -3.13
CA GLY A 87 7.51 -3.62 -1.73
C GLY A 87 8.91 -3.08 -1.47
N GLU A 88 9.00 -1.94 -0.78
CA GLU A 88 10.23 -1.46 -0.16
C GLU A 88 10.06 -1.38 1.36
N GLU A 89 10.42 -2.45 2.06
CA GLU A 89 10.14 -2.63 3.48
C GLU A 89 11.44 -2.93 4.25
N LYS A 90 11.67 -2.31 5.42
CA LYS A 90 12.82 -2.74 6.24
C LYS A 90 12.70 -4.21 6.68
N HIS A 91 11.49 -4.64 6.99
CA HIS A 91 11.13 -6.00 7.39
C HIS A 91 9.93 -6.46 6.55
N GLY A 92 10.17 -7.28 5.55
CA GLY A 92 9.18 -7.62 4.53
C GLY A 92 8.87 -9.10 4.40
N LEU A 93 7.67 -9.40 3.94
CA LEU A 93 7.31 -10.67 3.31
C LEU A 93 6.84 -10.34 1.89
N ASP A 94 7.45 -10.94 0.88
CA ASP A 94 7.06 -10.78 -0.52
C ASP A 94 6.63 -12.13 -1.07
N VAL A 95 5.39 -12.21 -1.57
CA VAL A 95 4.81 -13.42 -2.15
C VAL A 95 4.39 -13.09 -3.57
N ASP A 96 4.88 -13.85 -4.56
CA ASP A 96 4.61 -13.63 -5.98
C ASP A 96 4.96 -12.20 -6.46
N GLY A 97 5.85 -11.50 -5.73
CA GLY A 97 6.08 -10.07 -5.86
C GLY A 97 7.55 -9.70 -5.94
N THR A 98 7.82 -8.40 -6.00
CA THR A 98 9.16 -7.82 -5.98
C THR A 98 9.39 -7.04 -4.70
N GLY A 99 10.33 -7.48 -3.87
CA GLY A 99 10.66 -6.90 -2.58
C GLY A 99 12.06 -6.31 -2.50
N ALA A 100 12.23 -5.23 -1.76
CA ALA A 100 13.53 -4.77 -1.32
C ALA A 100 13.50 -4.41 0.17
N GLY A 101 14.53 -4.81 0.90
CA GLY A 101 14.54 -4.62 2.34
C GLY A 101 15.84 -4.95 3.06
N LYS A 102 15.87 -4.72 4.37
CA LYS A 102 17.01 -5.17 5.19
C LYS A 102 16.82 -6.62 5.61
N TYR A 103 15.61 -6.93 6.04
CA TYR A 103 15.20 -8.22 6.54
C TYR A 103 13.96 -8.68 5.79
N GLY A 104 13.91 -9.92 5.30
CA GLY A 104 12.66 -10.38 4.71
C GLY A 104 12.65 -11.81 4.22
N LEU A 105 11.46 -12.27 3.88
CA LEU A 105 11.23 -13.58 3.29
C LEU A 105 10.60 -13.38 1.92
N VAL A 106 11.14 -14.04 0.91
CA VAL A 106 10.63 -14.01 -0.46
C VAL A 106 10.07 -15.39 -0.78
N MET A 107 8.87 -15.43 -1.33
CA MET A 107 8.22 -16.65 -1.77
C MET A 107 7.77 -16.48 -3.22
N ASP A 108 8.31 -17.30 -4.13
CA ASP A 108 7.96 -17.29 -5.56
C ASP A 108 8.03 -15.87 -6.19
N GLY A 109 9.03 -15.10 -5.76
CA GLY A 109 9.17 -13.68 -6.11
C GLY A 109 10.60 -13.26 -6.35
N THR A 110 10.82 -11.96 -6.45
CA THR A 110 12.16 -11.37 -6.55
C THR A 110 12.41 -10.54 -5.30
N GLY A 111 13.54 -10.75 -4.62
CA GLY A 111 13.87 -9.95 -3.44
C GLY A 111 15.29 -9.41 -3.46
N ALA A 112 15.52 -8.27 -2.83
CA ALA A 112 16.86 -7.79 -2.54
C ALA A 112 16.99 -7.40 -1.07
N GLY A 113 18.00 -7.93 -0.38
CA GLY A 113 18.22 -7.50 0.99
C GLY A 113 19.51 -7.96 1.64
N LYS A 114 19.70 -7.57 2.89
CA LYS A 114 20.92 -7.91 3.65
C LYS A 114 20.79 -9.26 4.36
N HIS A 115 19.59 -9.57 4.84
CA HIS A 115 19.32 -10.78 5.62
C HIS A 115 17.94 -11.31 5.24
N GLY A 116 17.84 -12.46 4.61
CA GLY A 116 16.54 -13.01 4.27
C GLY A 116 16.55 -14.51 4.07
N LEU A 117 15.40 -15.01 3.66
CA LEU A 117 15.30 -16.35 3.10
C LEU A 117 14.54 -16.22 1.79
N ASP A 118 15.04 -16.93 0.80
CA ASP A 118 14.39 -17.03 -0.49
C ASP A 118 13.84 -18.45 -0.66
N VAL A 119 12.52 -18.54 -0.74
CA VAL A 119 11.80 -19.79 -0.93
C VAL A 119 11.21 -19.78 -2.34
N ASN A 120 11.93 -20.42 -3.26
CA ASN A 120 11.56 -20.54 -4.67
C ASN A 120 11.52 -19.21 -5.47
N GLY A 121 12.05 -18.12 -4.95
CA GLY A 121 12.26 -16.88 -5.69
C GLY A 121 13.66 -16.76 -6.32
N THR A 122 13.98 -15.56 -6.77
CA THR A 122 15.26 -15.20 -7.42
C THR A 122 16.05 -14.12 -6.67
N GLY A 123 15.74 -13.94 -5.39
CA GLY A 123 16.30 -12.90 -4.56
C GLY A 123 17.81 -12.96 -4.35
N ARG A 124 18.42 -11.79 -4.15
CA ARG A 124 19.85 -11.63 -3.88
C ARG A 124 20.09 -11.09 -2.47
N GLU A 125 20.95 -11.79 -1.74
CA GLU A 125 21.47 -11.33 -0.46
C GLU A 125 22.78 -10.56 -0.65
N SER A 126 22.86 -9.36 -0.06
CA SER A 126 24.10 -8.60 0.08
C SER A 126 24.73 -8.92 1.44
N MET A 127 25.68 -9.85 1.48
CA MET A 127 26.59 -10.01 2.62
C MET A 127 27.62 -8.88 2.59
N GLU A 128 27.49 -7.92 3.51
CA GLU A 128 28.47 -6.84 3.76
C GLU A 128 29.10 -7.01 5.15
#